data_AF-A0A959C9U4-F1
#
_entry.id   AF-A0A959C9U4-F1
#
_cell.length_a   1.000
_cell.length_b   1.000
_cell.length_c   1.000
_cell.angle_alpha   90.00
_cell.angle_beta   90.00
_cell.angle_gamma   90.00
#
_symmetry.space_group_name_H-M   'P 1'
#
loop_
_entity.id
_entity.type
_entity.pdbx_description
1 polymer ?
#
loop_
_entity_poly.entity_id
_entity_poly.type
_entity_poly.pdbx_seq_one_letter_code
_entity_poly.pdbx_strand_id
1 'polypeptide(L)'
;YQQDFRQIFMQITGGLDHTEWVDAYKKIVNWELRLDNNQAEVGDILAQQKQQANTEFSKFVVKNYFDWVDRDREVGPVMSHSLMRKHIFPHIGNGVPTIVVLLDNLRYDQWKVIEPFINEMFRTESESYFFSILPTATQYSRNAIFAGMMPADIEAAFPDKWKNDTDEGGKNLSEDFFLGKQLERTFRKGVKWEYIKVTNVQHGKELNDNILHTLNNDLTVIVYNFIDMLSHARTEMEVLKELAGDERAYRSLTRSWFVHSPLWTALQKLEGRDVQMFVTTDHGTIRVNTPSKVVGDRETTTNLRYKVGRNLQYESRDVLAVKDPKQAGLPRPNISSTFIFAKEDCFFLYPNNYNHFHNYYRNTFQHGGISLEEMICPIVRLRSK
;
A
#
# COMPACT_ATOMS: atom_id res chain seq x y z
N TYR A 1 10.28 -18.76 21.07
CA TYR A 1 9.43 -19.42 20.06
C TYR A 1 8.05 -19.76 20.61
N GLN A 2 7.81 -20.92 21.26
CA GLN A 2 6.45 -21.32 21.66
C GLN A 2 5.75 -20.39 22.69
N GLN A 3 6.51 -19.71 23.56
CA GLN A 3 5.95 -18.71 24.47
C GLN A 3 5.57 -17.42 23.73
N ASP A 4 6.44 -16.93 22.85
CA ASP A 4 6.18 -15.73 22.03
C ASP A 4 5.01 -15.94 21.07
N PHE A 5 4.91 -17.12 20.44
CA PHE A 5 3.78 -17.48 19.59
C PHE A 5 2.47 -17.52 20.37
N ARG A 6 2.48 -18.05 21.60
CA ARG A 6 1.30 -17.98 22.48
C ARG A 6 0.94 -16.55 22.84
N GLN A 7 1.92 -15.69 23.07
CA GLN A 7 1.67 -14.28 23.35
C GLN A 7 1.04 -13.56 22.15
N ILE A 8 1.54 -13.78 20.94
CA ILE A 8 0.95 -13.22 19.70
C ILE A 8 -0.50 -13.68 19.57
N PHE A 9 -0.78 -14.97 19.79
CA PHE A 9 -2.13 -15.51 19.73
C PHE A 9 -3.06 -14.86 20.76
N MET A 10 -2.64 -14.75 22.03
CA MET A 10 -3.43 -14.10 23.07
C MET A 10 -3.70 -12.62 22.76
N GLN A 11 -2.72 -11.91 22.20
CA GLN A 11 -2.88 -10.53 21.75
C GLN A 11 -3.95 -10.44 20.66
N ILE A 12 -3.85 -11.23 19.59
CA ILE A 12 -4.82 -11.23 18.48
C ILE A 12 -6.26 -11.44 18.97
N THR A 13 -6.46 -12.31 19.96
CA THR A 13 -7.79 -12.59 20.53
C THR A 13 -8.28 -11.56 21.56
N GLY A 14 -7.41 -10.64 22.00
CA GLY A 14 -7.65 -9.73 23.12
C GLY A 14 -8.41 -8.44 22.78
N GLY A 15 -8.79 -8.23 21.52
CA GLY A 15 -9.47 -7.02 21.07
C GLY A 15 -8.53 -5.83 20.92
N LEU A 16 -7.49 -5.99 20.09
CA LEU A 16 -6.43 -5.01 19.87
C LEU A 16 -6.95 -3.69 19.30
N ASP A 17 -6.35 -2.58 19.73
CA ASP A 17 -6.45 -1.29 19.05
C ASP A 17 -5.52 -1.23 17.81
N HIS A 18 -5.60 -0.11 17.07
CA HIS A 18 -4.83 0.05 15.83
C HIS A 18 -3.30 0.08 16.05
N THR A 19 -2.82 0.54 17.20
CA THR A 19 -1.39 0.54 17.54
C THR A 19 -0.93 -0.86 17.91
N GLU A 20 -1.73 -1.57 18.68
CA GLU A 20 -1.44 -2.95 19.07
C GLU A 20 -1.47 -3.91 17.86
N TRP A 21 -2.34 -3.66 16.87
CA TRP A 21 -2.32 -4.39 15.59
C TRP A 21 -1.02 -4.20 14.81
N VAL A 22 -0.48 -2.98 14.79
CA VAL A 22 0.83 -2.70 14.19
C VAL A 22 1.91 -3.52 14.91
N ASP A 23 1.93 -3.52 16.24
CA ASP A 23 2.91 -4.29 17.01
C ASP A 23 2.79 -5.80 16.79
N ALA A 24 1.56 -6.33 16.73
CA ALA A 24 1.33 -7.74 16.42
C ALA A 24 1.85 -8.09 15.01
N TYR A 25 1.55 -7.26 14.01
CA TYR A 25 2.03 -7.46 12.64
C TYR A 25 3.55 -7.42 12.55
N LYS A 26 4.21 -6.47 13.23
CA LYS A 26 5.67 -6.40 13.30
C LYS A 26 6.29 -7.67 13.90
N LYS A 27 5.70 -8.20 14.97
CA LYS A 27 6.17 -9.45 15.60
C LYS A 27 6.03 -10.63 14.64
N ILE A 28 4.91 -10.75 13.94
CA ILE A 28 4.69 -11.80 12.93
C ILE A 28 5.77 -11.71 11.83
N VAL A 29 5.95 -10.53 11.23
CA VAL A 29 6.95 -10.31 10.17
C VAL A 29 8.37 -10.59 10.65
N ASN A 30 8.73 -10.14 11.85
CA ASN A 30 10.05 -10.43 12.42
C ASN A 30 10.29 -11.93 12.59
N TRP A 31 9.26 -12.71 12.92
CA TRP A 31 9.37 -14.17 12.95
C TRP A 31 9.49 -14.77 11.55
N GLU A 32 8.70 -14.29 10.58
CA GLU A 32 8.79 -14.75 9.18
C GLU A 32 10.23 -14.59 8.64
N LEU A 33 10.83 -13.41 8.84
CA LEU A 33 12.19 -13.11 8.40
C LEU A 33 13.26 -13.99 9.09
N ARG A 34 13.05 -14.38 10.35
CA ARG A 34 13.98 -15.27 11.07
C ARG A 34 13.87 -16.72 10.60
N LEU A 35 12.66 -17.16 10.23
CA LEU A 35 12.37 -18.53 9.83
C LEU A 35 12.72 -18.83 8.36
N ASP A 36 13.03 -17.82 7.56
CA ASP A 36 13.54 -17.97 6.18
C ASP A 36 14.78 -18.90 6.09
N ASN A 37 15.47 -19.17 7.22
CA ASN A 37 16.71 -19.94 7.32
C ASN A 37 16.59 -21.35 7.98
N ASN A 38 15.55 -22.14 7.66
CA ASN A 38 15.40 -23.59 7.92
C ASN A 38 14.68 -24.05 9.23
N GLN A 39 13.38 -23.76 9.38
CA GLN A 39 12.51 -24.53 10.32
C GLN A 39 11.09 -24.72 9.77
N ALA A 40 10.86 -25.78 8.97
CA ALA A 40 9.59 -26.03 8.28
C ALA A 40 8.39 -26.14 9.25
N GLU A 41 8.51 -26.92 10.34
CA GLU A 41 7.41 -27.12 11.31
C GLU A 41 6.99 -25.82 12.03
N VAL A 42 7.94 -24.91 12.29
CA VAL A 42 7.65 -23.63 12.94
C VAL A 42 7.02 -22.64 11.95
N GLY A 43 7.34 -22.78 10.66
CA GLY A 43 6.74 -22.00 9.57
C GLY A 43 5.24 -22.22 9.45
N ASP A 44 4.77 -23.47 9.53
CA ASP A 44 3.34 -23.79 9.42
C ASP A 44 2.52 -23.19 10.57
N ILE A 45 3.06 -23.23 11.80
CA ILE A 45 2.42 -22.62 12.97
C ILE A 45 2.29 -21.11 12.77
N LEU A 46 3.36 -20.45 12.31
CA LEU A 46 3.34 -19.01 12.06
C LEU A 46 2.36 -18.63 10.94
N ALA A 47 2.29 -19.43 9.87
CA ALA A 47 1.35 -19.23 8.78
C ALA A 47 -0.11 -19.29 9.28
N GLN A 48 -0.45 -20.28 10.12
CA GLN A 48 -1.77 -20.37 10.75
C GLN A 48 -2.06 -19.18 11.67
N GLN A 49 -1.05 -18.70 12.43
CA GLN A 49 -1.21 -17.52 13.27
C GLN A 49 -1.47 -16.25 12.46
N LYS A 50 -0.76 -16.08 11.34
CA LYS A 50 -0.96 -14.95 10.43
C LYS A 50 -2.34 -15.00 9.77
N GLN A 51 -2.81 -16.19 9.38
CA GLN A 51 -4.17 -16.37 8.88
C GLN A 51 -5.20 -15.96 9.94
N GLN A 52 -5.07 -16.46 11.17
CA GLN A 52 -5.95 -16.07 12.28
C GLN A 52 -5.87 -14.56 12.59
N ALA A 53 -4.68 -13.98 12.52
CA ALA A 53 -4.48 -12.53 12.68
C ALA A 53 -5.25 -11.76 11.61
N ASN A 54 -5.19 -12.19 10.34
CA ASN A 54 -5.95 -11.58 9.25
C ASN A 54 -7.48 -11.73 9.43
N THR A 55 -7.97 -12.84 9.98
CA THR A 55 -9.39 -13.01 10.32
C THR A 55 -9.84 -12.01 11.38
N GLU A 56 -9.12 -11.90 12.49
CA GLU A 56 -9.46 -10.97 13.57
C GLU A 56 -9.23 -9.50 13.15
N PHE A 57 -8.19 -9.21 12.37
CA PHE A 57 -7.94 -7.90 11.79
C PHE A 57 -9.05 -7.48 10.84
N SER A 58 -9.56 -8.40 10.01
CA SER A 58 -10.69 -8.12 9.12
C SER A 58 -11.95 -7.73 9.91
N LYS A 59 -12.23 -8.40 11.04
CA LYS A 59 -13.33 -8.02 11.95
C LYS A 59 -13.09 -6.64 12.57
N PHE A 60 -11.86 -6.36 12.99
CA PHE A 60 -11.47 -5.06 13.53
C PHE A 60 -11.69 -3.93 12.50
N VAL A 61 -11.24 -4.11 11.26
CA VAL A 61 -11.45 -3.12 10.20
C VAL A 61 -12.94 -2.95 9.90
N VAL A 62 -13.69 -4.03 9.70
CA VAL A 62 -15.16 -3.96 9.43
C VAL A 62 -15.91 -3.19 10.52
N LYS A 63 -15.53 -3.38 11.79
CA LYS A 63 -16.17 -2.73 12.94
C LYS A 63 -15.89 -1.22 12.99
N ASN A 64 -14.69 -0.79 12.60
CA ASN A 64 -14.20 0.56 12.89
C ASN A 64 -14.00 1.44 11.65
N TYR A 65 -13.92 0.88 10.43
CA TYR A 65 -13.48 1.61 9.24
C TYR A 65 -14.35 2.84 8.93
N PHE A 66 -15.68 2.73 9.05
CA PHE A 66 -16.58 3.86 8.82
C PHE A 66 -16.33 5.00 9.80
N ASP A 67 -16.00 4.70 11.05
CA ASP A 67 -15.68 5.72 12.05
C ASP A 67 -14.32 6.38 11.76
N TRP A 68 -13.36 5.66 11.17
CA TRP A 68 -12.05 6.20 10.81
C TRP A 68 -12.08 7.15 9.62
N VAL A 69 -13.01 6.96 8.69
CA VAL A 69 -13.14 7.79 7.48
C VAL A 69 -14.22 8.86 7.60
N ASP A 70 -14.96 8.87 8.70
CA ASP A 70 -15.93 9.91 9.05
C ASP A 70 -15.18 11.21 9.41
N ARG A 71 -15.46 12.30 8.70
CA ARG A 71 -14.78 13.59 8.91
C ARG A 71 -15.17 14.26 10.21
N ASP A 72 -16.34 13.90 10.74
CA ASP A 72 -16.84 14.45 12.00
C ASP A 72 -16.22 13.73 13.21
N ARG A 73 -15.39 12.70 12.97
CA ARG A 73 -14.69 11.94 14.01
C ARG A 73 -13.18 11.96 13.80
N GLU A 74 -12.45 12.49 14.77
CA GLU A 74 -10.98 12.37 14.81
C GLU A 74 -10.58 11.12 15.62
N VAL A 75 -10.89 9.92 15.09
CA VAL A 75 -10.57 8.64 15.73
C VAL A 75 -9.85 7.69 14.79
N GLY A 76 -9.05 6.77 15.34
CA GLY A 76 -8.37 5.74 14.56
C GLY A 76 -6.93 6.08 14.16
N PRO A 77 -6.33 5.26 13.28
CA PRO A 77 -4.96 5.42 12.85
C PRO A 77 -4.79 6.61 11.91
N VAL A 78 -3.53 7.05 11.70
CA VAL A 78 -3.21 7.86 10.51
C VAL A 78 -3.53 7.02 9.27
N MET A 79 -4.17 7.63 8.28
CA MET A 79 -4.57 6.95 7.05
C MET A 79 -3.96 7.62 5.81
N SER A 80 -4.12 7.00 4.62
CA SER A 80 -3.60 7.53 3.35
C SER A 80 -3.83 9.04 3.19
N HIS A 81 -5.06 9.52 3.35
CA HIS A 81 -5.42 10.94 3.16
C HIS A 81 -4.80 11.90 4.19
N SER A 82 -4.30 11.40 5.32
CA SER A 82 -3.69 12.22 6.38
C SER A 82 -2.18 12.00 6.55
N LEU A 83 -1.60 11.02 5.83
CA LEU A 83 -0.18 10.65 5.90
C LEU A 83 0.75 11.85 5.74
N MET A 84 0.62 12.61 4.64
CA MET A 84 1.50 13.75 4.35
C MET A 84 1.45 14.78 5.48
N ARG A 85 0.24 15.15 5.94
CA ARG A 85 0.03 16.16 6.98
C ARG A 85 0.58 15.72 8.34
N LYS A 86 0.46 14.44 8.70
CA LYS A 86 0.82 13.93 10.03
C LYS A 86 2.29 13.53 10.14
N HIS A 87 2.88 12.95 9.09
CA HIS A 87 4.23 12.40 9.15
C HIS A 87 5.28 13.13 8.33
N ILE A 88 4.92 13.84 7.26
CA ILE A 88 5.92 14.40 6.31
C ILE A 88 5.99 15.93 6.43
N PHE A 89 4.87 16.62 6.26
CA PHE A 89 4.78 18.09 6.28
C PHE A 89 5.33 18.75 7.55
N PRO A 90 5.23 18.16 8.76
CA PRO A 90 5.86 18.73 9.95
C PRO A 90 7.39 18.85 9.89
N HIS A 91 8.03 18.19 8.91
CA HIS A 91 9.48 18.19 8.74
C HIS A 91 9.96 19.01 7.55
N ILE A 92 9.05 19.65 6.80
CA ILE A 92 9.38 20.52 5.66
C ILE A 92 9.61 21.96 6.15
N GLY A 93 10.57 22.67 5.53
CA GLY A 93 10.81 24.09 5.78
C GLY A 93 11.86 24.39 6.87
N ASN A 94 12.56 23.37 7.36
CA ASN A 94 13.62 23.49 8.38
C ASN A 94 15.01 23.80 7.78
N GLY A 95 15.09 24.22 6.51
CA GLY A 95 16.35 24.46 5.79
C GLY A 95 17.06 23.20 5.28
N VAL A 96 16.47 22.02 5.50
CA VAL A 96 16.98 20.73 5.01
C VAL A 96 16.04 20.20 3.92
N PRO A 97 16.56 19.90 2.71
CA PRO A 97 15.80 19.25 1.66
C PRO A 97 15.17 17.93 2.13
N THR A 98 13.91 17.73 1.76
CA THR A 98 13.13 16.52 2.09
C THR A 98 12.83 15.72 0.84
N ILE A 99 13.26 14.47 0.79
CA ILE A 99 12.93 13.55 -0.30
C ILE A 99 11.94 12.50 0.21
N VAL A 100 10.80 12.34 -0.44
CA VAL A 100 9.84 11.27 -0.13
C VAL A 100 9.92 10.25 -1.25
N VAL A 101 10.34 9.03 -0.93
CA VAL A 101 10.35 7.88 -1.84
C VAL A 101 9.14 7.01 -1.53
N LEU A 102 8.12 7.06 -2.39
CA LEU A 102 6.97 6.17 -2.33
C LEU A 102 7.22 5.01 -3.29
N LEU A 103 7.45 3.82 -2.74
CA LEU A 103 7.58 2.57 -3.48
C LEU A 103 6.20 1.92 -3.60
N ASP A 104 5.69 1.77 -4.82
CA ASP A 104 4.40 1.15 -5.09
C ASP A 104 4.32 -0.26 -4.51
N ASN A 105 3.25 -0.55 -3.75
CA ASN A 105 2.95 -1.89 -3.25
C ASN A 105 4.06 -2.50 -2.35
N LEU A 106 4.78 -1.67 -1.58
CA LEU A 106 5.82 -2.14 -0.68
C LEU A 106 5.24 -2.57 0.68
N ARG A 107 5.24 -3.87 0.95
CA ARG A 107 4.89 -4.42 2.26
C ARG A 107 5.98 -4.16 3.30
N TYR A 108 5.60 -4.21 4.57
CA TYR A 108 6.54 -4.04 5.68
C TYR A 108 7.67 -5.09 5.70
N ASP A 109 7.39 -6.36 5.39
CA ASP A 109 8.42 -7.40 5.32
C ASP A 109 9.39 -7.19 4.16
N GLN A 110 8.94 -6.58 3.05
CA GLN A 110 9.81 -6.15 1.95
C GLN A 110 10.67 -4.95 2.35
N TRP A 111 10.10 -3.97 3.06
CA TRP A 111 10.88 -2.88 3.65
C TRP A 111 12.00 -3.44 4.54
N LYS A 112 11.72 -4.41 5.40
CA LYS A 112 12.72 -5.00 6.31
C LYS A 112 13.87 -5.74 5.63
N VAL A 113 13.70 -6.23 4.41
CA VAL A 113 14.83 -6.81 3.64
C VAL A 113 15.63 -5.76 2.86
N ILE A 114 15.05 -4.59 2.61
CA ILE A 114 15.71 -3.44 1.96
C ILE A 114 16.42 -2.54 2.99
N GLU A 115 15.84 -2.40 4.18
CA GLU A 115 16.30 -1.53 5.27
C GLU A 115 17.80 -1.65 5.56
N PRO A 116 18.43 -2.85 5.63
CA PRO A 116 19.86 -2.96 5.91
C PRO A 116 20.74 -2.21 4.91
N PHE A 117 20.39 -2.21 3.62
CA PHE A 117 21.15 -1.52 2.58
C PHE A 117 21.03 -0.01 2.75
N ILE A 118 19.81 0.50 2.89
CA ILE A 118 19.58 1.93 3.12
C ILE A 118 20.31 2.40 4.38
N ASN A 119 20.32 1.56 5.43
CA ASN A 119 21.01 1.84 6.69
C ASN A 119 22.55 1.84 6.58
N GLU A 120 23.15 1.48 5.45
CA GLU A 120 24.59 1.68 5.23
C GLU A 120 24.90 3.18 5.16
N MET A 121 24.05 3.97 4.48
CA MET A 121 24.29 5.38 4.16
C MET A 121 23.34 6.36 4.86
N PHE A 122 22.20 5.86 5.33
CA PHE A 122 21.21 6.64 6.06
C PHE A 122 21.07 6.10 7.49
N ARG A 123 20.70 6.96 8.42
CA ARG A 123 20.32 6.60 9.78
C ARG A 123 18.81 6.71 9.91
N THR A 124 18.13 5.63 10.29
CA THR A 124 16.72 5.68 10.69
C THR A 124 16.56 6.56 11.93
N GLU A 125 15.76 7.61 11.80
CA GLU A 125 15.39 8.48 12.92
C GLU A 125 14.04 8.08 13.51
N SER A 126 13.11 7.61 12.68
CA SER A 126 11.86 7.03 13.14
C SER A 126 11.32 6.02 12.14
N GLU A 127 10.64 5.00 12.66
CA GLU A 127 9.83 4.06 11.89
C GLU A 127 8.42 4.09 12.47
N SER A 128 7.45 4.50 11.65
CA SER A 128 6.04 4.56 12.02
C SER A 128 5.18 3.92 10.93
N TYR A 129 3.87 4.02 11.08
CA TYR A 129 2.91 3.30 10.26
C TYR A 129 1.67 4.15 10.01
N PHE A 130 1.02 3.87 8.89
CA PHE A 130 -0.31 4.37 8.59
C PHE A 130 -1.15 3.23 8.00
N PHE A 131 -2.46 3.43 7.96
CA PHE A 131 -3.40 2.49 7.38
C PHE A 131 -3.79 2.96 5.98
N SER A 132 -3.57 2.12 4.96
CA SER A 132 -4.09 2.38 3.63
C SER A 132 -5.61 2.43 3.67
N ILE A 133 -6.21 3.37 2.93
CA ILE A 133 -7.67 3.41 2.76
C ILE A 133 -8.14 2.24 1.89
N LEU A 134 -9.42 1.91 1.98
CA LEU A 134 -10.08 0.97 1.09
C LEU A 134 -10.65 1.69 -0.14
N PRO A 135 -10.57 1.10 -1.35
CA PRO A 135 -9.77 -0.09 -1.67
C PRO A 135 -8.27 0.17 -1.52
N THR A 136 -7.52 -0.83 -1.04
CA THR A 136 -6.05 -0.82 -0.96
C THR A 136 -5.42 -0.96 -2.36
N ALA A 137 -5.64 0.06 -3.18
CA ALA A 137 -5.26 0.09 -4.58
C ALA A 137 -4.76 1.49 -4.96
N THR A 138 -3.78 1.53 -5.86
CA THR A 138 -3.04 2.73 -6.25
C THR A 138 -3.94 3.94 -6.52
N GLN A 139 -4.99 3.76 -7.34
CA GLN A 139 -5.94 4.82 -7.69
C GLN A 139 -6.58 5.49 -6.48
N TYR A 140 -6.86 4.73 -5.43
CA TYR A 140 -7.55 5.24 -4.27
C TYR A 140 -6.54 5.74 -3.25
N SER A 141 -5.63 4.86 -2.79
CA SER A 141 -4.70 5.18 -1.72
C SER A 141 -3.67 6.23 -2.10
N ARG A 142 -3.08 6.16 -3.30
CA ARG A 142 -2.03 7.10 -3.71
C ARG A 142 -2.56 8.48 -4.03
N ASN A 143 -3.67 8.56 -4.76
CA ASN A 143 -4.33 9.85 -5.01
C ASN A 143 -4.81 10.47 -3.69
N ALA A 144 -5.29 9.68 -2.72
CA ALA A 144 -5.63 10.18 -1.40
C ALA A 144 -4.42 10.76 -0.64
N ILE A 145 -3.27 10.09 -0.69
CA ILE A 145 -2.01 10.58 -0.09
C ILE A 145 -1.67 11.97 -0.63
N PHE A 146 -1.64 12.13 -1.95
CA PHE A 146 -1.21 13.38 -2.58
C PHE A 146 -2.28 14.47 -2.58
N ALA A 147 -3.57 14.12 -2.60
CA ALA A 147 -4.63 15.12 -2.46
C ALA A 147 -4.82 15.56 -1.00
N GLY A 148 -4.45 14.71 -0.04
CA GLY A 148 -4.77 14.91 1.37
C GLY A 148 -6.27 14.81 1.66
N MET A 149 -6.98 13.99 0.88
CA MET A 149 -8.43 13.95 0.78
C MET A 149 -8.91 12.51 0.56
N MET A 150 -10.12 12.19 1.01
CA MET A 150 -10.74 10.92 0.64
C MET A 150 -11.17 10.93 -0.84
N PRO A 151 -11.20 9.79 -1.54
CA PRO A 151 -11.54 9.72 -2.97
C PRO A 151 -12.82 10.47 -3.39
N ALA A 152 -13.88 10.42 -2.59
CA ALA A 152 -15.12 11.17 -2.85
C ALA A 152 -14.90 12.69 -2.88
N ASP A 153 -13.99 13.21 -2.04
CA ASP A 153 -13.63 14.63 -2.03
C ASP A 153 -12.78 15.04 -3.21
N ILE A 154 -11.90 14.14 -3.64
CA ILE A 154 -11.08 14.39 -4.83
C ILE A 154 -12.00 14.52 -6.04
N GLU A 155 -12.95 13.59 -6.19
CA GLU A 155 -13.96 13.65 -7.26
C GLU A 155 -14.79 14.94 -7.19
N ALA A 156 -15.22 15.35 -6.00
CA ALA A 156 -16.02 16.56 -5.84
C ALA A 156 -15.23 17.86 -6.09
N ALA A 157 -13.98 17.93 -5.62
CA ALA A 157 -13.14 19.13 -5.74
C ALA A 157 -12.47 19.25 -7.12
N PHE A 158 -12.14 18.13 -7.76
CA PHE A 158 -11.40 18.06 -9.01
C PHE A 158 -12.03 17.03 -9.98
N PRO A 159 -13.29 17.25 -10.42
CA PRO A 159 -14.03 16.27 -11.21
C PRO A 159 -13.39 15.96 -12.58
N ASP A 160 -12.58 16.85 -13.12
CA ASP A 160 -11.83 16.63 -14.37
C ASP A 160 -10.54 15.80 -14.18
N LYS A 161 -10.07 15.66 -12.93
CA LYS A 161 -8.84 14.95 -12.57
C LYS A 161 -9.09 13.56 -12.00
N TRP A 162 -10.28 13.31 -11.45
CA TRP A 162 -10.68 11.99 -11.00
C TRP A 162 -11.25 11.18 -12.16
N LYS A 163 -10.85 9.91 -12.25
CA LYS A 163 -11.39 8.92 -13.19
C LYS A 163 -11.90 7.75 -12.37
N ASN A 164 -13.13 7.31 -12.64
CA ASN A 164 -13.70 6.14 -12.01
C ASN A 164 -13.19 4.85 -12.67
N ASP A 165 -13.44 3.71 -12.04
CA ASP A 165 -12.86 2.45 -12.51
C ASP A 165 -13.25 2.04 -13.93
N THR A 166 -14.45 2.45 -14.34
CA THR A 166 -15.05 2.20 -15.65
C THR A 166 -14.62 3.19 -16.71
N ASP A 167 -13.98 4.30 -16.32
CA ASP A 167 -13.62 5.36 -17.26
C ASP A 167 -12.36 5.00 -18.03
N GLU A 168 -12.29 5.44 -19.29
CA GLU A 168 -11.11 5.27 -20.12
C GLU A 168 -9.97 6.20 -19.69
N GLY A 169 -8.73 5.70 -19.83
CA GLY A 169 -7.50 6.46 -19.56
C GLY A 169 -6.79 6.06 -18.26
N GLY A 170 -5.69 6.75 -17.97
CA GLY A 170 -4.89 6.51 -16.77
C GLY A 170 -5.53 7.15 -15.53
N LYS A 171 -5.62 6.37 -14.45
CA LYS A 171 -6.24 6.77 -13.18
C LYS A 171 -5.30 7.53 -12.22
N ASN A 172 -4.01 7.50 -12.51
CA ASN A 172 -2.93 8.00 -11.66
C ASN A 172 -2.07 9.01 -12.45
N LEU A 173 -2.73 9.95 -13.15
CA LEU A 173 -2.06 10.91 -14.04
C LEU A 173 -2.01 12.34 -13.48
N SER A 174 -2.69 12.60 -12.35
CA SER A 174 -2.81 13.96 -11.77
C SER A 174 -2.23 14.05 -10.35
N GLU A 175 -1.34 13.13 -9.99
CA GLU A 175 -0.75 13.04 -8.64
C GLU A 175 0.07 14.29 -8.28
N ASP A 176 0.83 14.82 -9.24
CA ASP A 176 1.58 16.08 -9.14
C ASP A 176 0.65 17.27 -8.87
N PHE A 177 -0.45 17.35 -9.61
CA PHE A 177 -1.48 18.38 -9.43
C PHE A 177 -2.09 18.29 -8.02
N PHE A 178 -2.44 17.09 -7.57
CA PHE A 178 -3.01 16.89 -6.24
C PHE A 178 -2.04 17.32 -5.14
N LEU A 179 -0.77 16.91 -5.24
CA LEU A 179 0.27 17.32 -4.30
C LEU A 179 0.43 18.84 -4.26
N GLY A 180 0.48 19.50 -5.42
CA GLY A 180 0.54 20.95 -5.51
C GLY A 180 -0.62 21.64 -4.79
N LYS A 181 -1.85 21.16 -5.00
CA LYS A 181 -3.03 21.68 -4.30
C LYS A 181 -3.02 21.42 -2.80
N GLN A 182 -2.49 20.28 -2.37
CA GLN A 182 -2.35 19.99 -0.94
C GLN A 182 -1.32 20.92 -0.29
N LEU A 183 -0.19 21.19 -0.96
CA LEU A 183 0.85 22.11 -0.50
C LEU A 183 0.32 23.55 -0.40
N GLU A 184 -0.37 24.04 -1.43
CA GLU A 184 -1.00 25.38 -1.46
C GLU A 184 -1.94 25.59 -0.26
N ARG A 185 -2.73 24.58 0.10
CA ARG A 185 -3.65 24.65 1.25
C ARG A 185 -2.94 24.57 2.60
N THR A 186 -1.80 23.88 2.67
CA THR A 186 -1.11 23.57 3.93
C THR A 186 -0.12 24.66 4.32
N PHE A 187 0.67 25.16 3.36
CA PHE A 187 1.79 26.07 3.63
C PHE A 187 1.44 27.50 3.23
N ARG A 188 1.54 28.43 4.19
CA ARG A 188 1.31 29.86 3.94
C ARG A 188 2.41 30.51 3.11
N LYS A 189 3.64 30.02 3.23
CA LYS A 189 4.79 30.41 2.40
C LYS A 189 4.93 29.39 1.28
N GLY A 190 5.36 29.82 0.10
CA GLY A 190 5.65 28.91 -1.00
C GLY A 190 6.70 27.87 -0.59
N VAL A 191 6.41 26.60 -0.89
CA VAL A 191 7.36 25.48 -0.78
C VAL A 191 7.91 25.28 -2.19
N LYS A 192 9.23 25.20 -2.35
CA LYS A 192 9.82 24.79 -3.62
C LYS A 192 9.77 23.27 -3.70
N TRP A 193 9.00 22.73 -4.62
CA TRP A 193 8.78 21.28 -4.69
C TRP A 193 8.83 20.71 -6.10
N GLU A 194 9.03 19.40 -6.18
CA GLU A 194 9.05 18.62 -7.41
C GLU A 194 8.40 17.25 -7.19
N TYR A 195 7.74 16.75 -8.23
CA TYR A 195 7.16 15.41 -8.26
C TYR A 195 7.76 14.63 -9.43
N ILE A 196 8.33 13.46 -9.15
CA ILE A 196 9.02 12.60 -10.11
C ILE A 196 8.35 11.23 -10.10
N LYS A 197 7.85 10.79 -11.26
CA LYS A 197 7.23 9.46 -11.41
C LYS A 197 8.10 8.56 -12.27
N VAL A 198 8.61 7.49 -11.67
CA VAL A 198 9.44 6.49 -12.34
C VAL A 198 8.58 5.26 -12.67
N THR A 199 8.29 5.08 -13.96
CA THR A 199 7.44 4.01 -14.49
C THR A 199 8.20 2.97 -15.30
N ASN A 200 9.48 3.21 -15.60
CA ASN A 200 10.32 2.32 -16.39
C ASN A 200 11.81 2.54 -16.04
N VAL A 201 12.66 1.64 -16.52
CA VAL A 201 14.12 1.69 -16.29
C VAL A 201 14.75 3.00 -16.81
N GLN A 202 14.27 3.54 -17.92
CA GLN A 202 14.83 4.76 -18.53
C GLN A 202 14.61 5.98 -17.62
N HIS A 203 13.39 6.18 -17.13
CA HIS A 203 13.09 7.22 -16.13
C HIS A 203 13.90 7.01 -14.83
N GLY A 204 14.16 5.75 -14.46
CA GLY A 204 15.01 5.43 -13.31
C GLY A 204 16.47 5.91 -13.51
N LYS A 205 17.01 5.78 -14.72
CA LYS A 205 18.35 6.31 -15.06
C LYS A 205 18.37 7.84 -15.04
N GLU A 206 17.33 8.48 -15.57
CA GLU A 206 17.19 9.94 -15.53
C GLU A 206 17.11 10.48 -14.10
N LEU A 207 16.36 9.81 -13.23
CA LEU A 207 16.36 10.12 -11.79
C LEU A 207 17.77 9.98 -11.21
N ASN A 208 18.46 8.88 -11.48
CA ASN A 208 19.83 8.66 -10.99
C ASN A 208 20.79 9.76 -11.43
N ASP A 209 20.72 10.21 -12.68
CA ASP A 209 21.61 11.25 -13.20
C ASP A 209 21.33 12.62 -12.57
N ASN A 210 20.08 12.89 -12.19
CA ASN A 210 19.62 14.20 -11.70
C ASN A 210 19.31 14.26 -10.20
N ILE A 211 19.49 13.17 -9.43
CA ILE A 211 19.07 13.11 -8.01
C ILE A 211 19.69 14.21 -7.14
N LEU A 212 20.90 14.70 -7.45
CA LEU A 212 21.51 15.79 -6.69
C LEU A 212 20.78 17.14 -6.89
N HIS A 213 20.06 17.31 -8.00
CA HIS A 213 19.26 18.52 -8.25
C HIS A 213 18.09 18.64 -7.26
N THR A 214 17.58 17.51 -6.74
CA THR A 214 16.46 17.49 -5.78
C THR A 214 16.82 18.15 -4.45
N LEU A 215 18.13 18.30 -4.15
CA LEU A 215 18.63 19.03 -2.98
C LEU A 215 18.37 20.53 -3.05
N ASN A 216 18.00 21.07 -4.22
CA ASN A 216 17.64 22.47 -4.37
C ASN A 216 16.16 22.74 -4.03
N ASN A 217 15.38 21.71 -3.69
CA ASN A 217 13.96 21.81 -3.36
C ASN A 217 13.77 21.66 -1.84
N ASP A 218 12.71 22.25 -1.30
CA ASP A 218 12.27 21.99 0.08
C ASP A 218 11.68 20.57 0.20
N LEU A 219 10.95 20.14 -0.84
CA LEU A 219 10.31 18.82 -0.95
C LEU A 219 10.49 18.25 -2.35
N THR A 220 10.96 17.01 -2.47
CA THR A 220 10.85 16.22 -3.70
C THR A 220 10.12 14.93 -3.41
N VAL A 221 9.09 14.62 -4.17
CA VAL A 221 8.36 13.35 -4.06
C VAL A 221 8.69 12.48 -5.26
N ILE A 222 9.22 11.28 -5.01
CA ILE A 222 9.57 10.28 -6.00
C ILE A 222 8.60 9.11 -5.83
N VAL A 223 7.76 8.88 -6.83
CA VAL A 223 6.91 7.70 -6.93
C VAL A 223 7.59 6.69 -7.83
N TYR A 224 7.86 5.51 -7.29
CA TYR A 224 8.56 4.45 -8.00
C TYR A 224 7.64 3.24 -8.15
N ASN A 225 7.19 2.97 -9.38
CA ASN A 225 6.31 1.85 -9.68
C ASN A 225 7.11 0.55 -9.81
N PHE A 226 7.44 -0.05 -8.66
CA PHE A 226 8.17 -1.31 -8.57
C PHE A 226 7.50 -2.45 -9.34
N ILE A 227 6.17 -2.61 -9.19
CA ILE A 227 5.40 -3.68 -9.84
C ILE A 227 5.42 -3.54 -11.35
N ASP A 228 5.21 -2.34 -11.90
CA ASP A 228 5.25 -2.11 -13.36
C ASP A 228 6.63 -2.44 -13.95
N MET A 229 7.70 -2.20 -13.18
CA MET A 229 9.07 -2.56 -13.60
C MET A 229 9.37 -4.06 -13.50
N LEU A 230 8.73 -4.78 -12.58
CA LEU A 230 8.80 -6.25 -12.50
C LEU A 230 7.88 -6.95 -13.50
N SER A 231 6.80 -6.28 -13.94
CA SER A 231 5.72 -6.83 -14.76
C SER A 231 5.68 -6.23 -16.16
N HIS A 232 6.85 -6.03 -16.77
CA HIS A 232 7.02 -5.41 -18.08
C HIS A 232 6.40 -6.19 -19.27
N ALA A 233 5.35 -7.00 -19.05
CA ALA A 233 4.21 -7.16 -19.94
C ALA A 233 3.08 -7.94 -19.23
N ARG A 234 1.83 -7.83 -19.70
CA ARG A 234 0.71 -8.71 -19.27
C ARG A 234 1.00 -10.22 -19.42
N THR A 235 1.99 -10.60 -20.24
CA THR A 235 2.47 -11.98 -20.42
C THR A 235 3.37 -12.49 -19.29
N GLU A 236 3.77 -11.63 -18.35
CA GLU A 236 4.75 -11.98 -17.31
C GLU A 236 4.12 -12.27 -15.94
N MET A 237 2.79 -12.25 -15.80
CA MET A 237 2.17 -12.66 -14.53
C MET A 237 2.45 -14.14 -14.23
N GLU A 238 2.58 -14.98 -15.25
CA GLU A 238 3.04 -16.37 -15.11
C GLU A 238 4.50 -16.43 -14.66
N VAL A 239 5.37 -15.61 -15.24
CA VAL A 239 6.79 -15.50 -14.85
C VAL A 239 6.94 -15.00 -13.40
N LEU A 240 6.19 -13.97 -13.01
CA LEU A 240 6.18 -13.49 -11.62
C LEU A 240 5.61 -14.53 -10.67
N LYS A 241 4.60 -15.29 -11.07
CA LYS A 241 4.06 -16.40 -10.28
C LYS A 241 5.10 -17.52 -10.11
N GLU A 242 5.92 -17.79 -11.13
CA GLU A 242 7.03 -18.75 -11.05
C GLU A 242 8.19 -18.24 -10.17
N LEU A 243 8.56 -16.97 -10.32
CA LEU A 243 9.69 -16.36 -9.58
C LEU A 243 9.34 -16.00 -8.13
N ALA A 244 8.08 -15.70 -7.84
CA ALA A 244 7.56 -15.30 -6.53
C ALA A 244 6.41 -16.23 -6.10
N GLY A 245 6.65 -17.54 -6.10
CA GLY A 245 5.65 -18.55 -5.71
C GLY A 245 5.29 -18.54 -4.22
N ASP A 246 6.09 -17.88 -3.39
CA ASP A 246 5.85 -17.70 -1.95
C ASP A 246 6.39 -16.37 -1.41
N GLU A 247 6.12 -16.14 -0.11
CA GLU A 247 6.51 -14.93 0.61
C GLU A 247 8.03 -14.69 0.63
N ARG A 248 8.82 -15.76 0.78
CA ARG A 248 10.28 -15.68 0.81
C ARG A 248 10.83 -15.33 -0.57
N ALA A 249 10.33 -15.99 -1.61
CA ALA A 249 10.69 -15.71 -2.99
C ALA A 249 10.34 -14.26 -3.36
N TYR A 250 9.18 -13.77 -2.94
CA TYR A 250 8.76 -12.39 -3.19
C TYR A 250 9.67 -11.36 -2.50
N ARG A 251 10.05 -11.60 -1.23
CA ARG A 251 11.06 -10.77 -0.53
C ARG A 251 12.42 -10.83 -1.22
N SER A 252 12.87 -12.02 -1.64
CA SER A 252 14.14 -12.22 -2.33
C SER A 252 14.19 -11.45 -3.65
N LEU A 253 13.12 -11.52 -4.45
CA LEU A 253 12.97 -10.77 -5.70
C LEU A 253 13.02 -9.25 -5.44
N THR A 254 12.29 -8.79 -4.44
CA THR A 254 12.25 -7.37 -4.05
C THR A 254 13.63 -6.86 -3.63
N ARG A 255 14.34 -7.63 -2.79
CA ARG A 255 15.72 -7.33 -2.38
C ARG A 255 16.66 -7.28 -3.58
N SER A 256 16.62 -8.29 -4.45
CA SER A 256 17.49 -8.37 -5.63
C SER A 256 17.24 -7.20 -6.59
N TRP A 257 15.98 -6.89 -6.86
CA TRP A 257 15.63 -5.73 -7.65
C TRP A 257 16.18 -4.44 -7.04
N PHE A 258 15.95 -4.21 -5.74
CA PHE A 258 16.35 -2.96 -5.09
C PHE A 258 17.86 -2.70 -5.25
N VAL A 259 18.70 -3.68 -4.89
CA VAL A 259 20.17 -3.51 -4.92
C VAL A 259 20.74 -3.34 -6.34
N HIS A 260 19.99 -3.72 -7.38
CA HIS A 260 20.38 -3.55 -8.78
C HIS A 260 19.60 -2.43 -9.49
N SER A 261 18.74 -1.71 -8.76
CA SER A 261 17.88 -0.67 -9.34
C SER A 261 18.65 0.64 -9.55
N PRO A 262 18.29 1.42 -10.60
CA PRO A 262 18.77 2.79 -10.72
C PRO A 262 18.41 3.67 -9.51
N LEU A 263 17.30 3.38 -8.82
CA LEU A 263 16.91 4.05 -7.59
C LEU A 263 17.99 3.90 -6.52
N TRP A 264 18.48 2.68 -6.28
CA TRP A 264 19.50 2.46 -5.27
C TRP A 264 20.77 3.25 -5.58
N THR A 265 21.26 3.19 -6.84
CA THR A 265 22.39 4.00 -7.29
C THR A 265 22.16 5.51 -7.12
N ALA A 266 20.93 5.98 -7.34
CA ALA A 266 20.56 7.38 -7.12
C ALA A 266 20.65 7.75 -5.63
N LEU A 267 20.09 6.92 -4.75
CA LEU A 267 20.12 7.14 -3.30
C LEU A 267 21.55 7.11 -2.75
N GLN A 268 22.45 6.32 -3.32
CA GLN A 268 23.86 6.31 -2.94
C GLN A 268 24.54 7.67 -3.15
N LYS A 269 24.15 8.44 -4.17
CA LYS A 269 24.73 9.78 -4.42
C LYS A 269 24.36 10.81 -3.36
N LEU A 270 23.32 10.54 -2.55
CA LEU A 270 22.86 11.42 -1.48
C LEU A 270 23.64 11.23 -0.16
N GLU A 271 24.47 10.19 -0.05
CA GLU A 271 25.32 9.97 1.12
C GLU A 271 26.24 11.17 1.40
N GLY A 272 26.40 11.53 2.68
CA GLY A 272 27.19 12.67 3.12
C GLY A 272 26.58 14.05 2.80
N ARG A 273 25.34 14.11 2.30
CA ARG A 273 24.62 15.37 2.03
C ARG A 273 23.66 15.69 3.17
N ASP A 274 23.41 16.97 3.42
CA ASP A 274 22.44 17.36 4.44
C ASP A 274 21.00 17.22 3.94
N VAL A 275 20.49 15.99 3.92
CA VAL A 275 19.17 15.64 3.37
C VAL A 275 18.45 14.67 4.30
N GLN A 276 17.13 14.87 4.43
CA GLN A 276 16.24 13.89 5.06
C GLN A 276 15.45 13.14 3.99
N MET A 277 15.18 11.87 4.25
CA MET A 277 14.41 11.01 3.37
C MET A 277 13.27 10.34 4.11
N PHE A 278 12.11 10.26 3.47
CA PHE A 278 11.01 9.39 3.88
C PHE A 278 10.90 8.24 2.91
N VAL A 279 10.78 7.00 3.40
CA VAL A 279 10.42 5.84 2.58
C VAL A 279 9.06 5.33 3.01
N THR A 280 8.16 5.14 2.05
CA THR A 280 6.79 4.68 2.29
C THR A 280 6.20 3.98 1.08
N THR A 281 4.91 3.63 1.17
CA THR A 281 4.11 3.00 0.12
C THR A 281 2.73 3.66 0.07
N ASP A 282 1.91 3.30 -0.90
CA ASP A 282 0.48 3.61 -0.96
C ASP A 282 -0.40 2.52 -0.32
N HIS A 283 -0.04 1.26 -0.56
CA HIS A 283 -0.65 0.07 0.02
C HIS A 283 0.33 -1.12 -0.02
N GLY A 284 -0.07 -2.29 0.46
CA GLY A 284 0.64 -3.54 0.22
C GLY A 284 -0.17 -4.55 -0.59
N THR A 285 0.12 -5.82 -0.40
CA THR A 285 -0.50 -6.95 -1.10
C THR A 285 -0.56 -8.20 -0.23
N ILE A 286 -1.50 -9.09 -0.51
CA ILE A 286 -1.57 -10.43 0.09
C ILE A 286 -1.56 -11.51 -0.98
N ARG A 287 -0.93 -12.64 -0.68
CA ARG A 287 -1.01 -13.85 -1.50
C ARG A 287 -2.39 -14.49 -1.32
N VAL A 288 -3.21 -14.46 -2.36
CA VAL A 288 -4.59 -14.95 -2.28
C VAL A 288 -4.68 -16.47 -2.42
N ASN A 289 -5.67 -17.07 -1.76
CA ASN A 289 -5.84 -18.52 -1.73
C ASN A 289 -7.31 -18.95 -1.81
N THR A 290 -8.19 -18.26 -1.09
CA THR A 290 -9.59 -18.64 -0.96
C THR A 290 -10.46 -17.97 -2.03
N PRO A 291 -11.01 -18.69 -3.02
CA PRO A 291 -11.87 -18.06 -4.00
C PRO A 291 -13.26 -17.77 -3.39
N SER A 292 -13.80 -16.58 -3.66
CA SER A 292 -15.15 -16.16 -3.29
C SER A 292 -15.95 -15.83 -4.55
N LYS A 293 -17.16 -16.38 -4.67
CA LYS A 293 -18.00 -16.16 -5.85
C LYS A 293 -18.58 -14.75 -5.84
N VAL A 294 -18.50 -14.08 -6.98
CA VAL A 294 -19.20 -12.81 -7.22
C VAL A 294 -19.97 -12.83 -8.53
N VAL A 295 -21.15 -12.24 -8.53
CA VAL A 295 -21.92 -11.95 -9.75
C VAL A 295 -22.18 -10.45 -9.80
N GLY A 296 -21.96 -9.85 -10.96
CA GLY A 296 -22.19 -8.43 -11.21
C GLY A 296 -22.56 -8.20 -12.67
N ASP A 297 -22.89 -6.96 -13.00
CA ASP A 297 -23.12 -6.55 -14.38
C ASP A 297 -21.79 -6.44 -15.17
N ARG A 298 -21.89 -6.16 -16.48
CA ARG A 298 -20.70 -6.02 -17.36
C ARG A 298 -19.80 -4.84 -16.99
N GLU A 299 -20.34 -3.84 -16.30
CA GLU A 299 -19.62 -2.65 -15.85
C GLU A 299 -18.90 -2.88 -14.51
N THR A 300 -19.07 -4.06 -13.90
CA THR A 300 -18.41 -4.38 -12.64
C THR A 300 -16.89 -4.47 -12.84
N THR A 301 -16.14 -3.87 -11.92
CA THR A 301 -14.68 -3.77 -12.03
C THR A 301 -13.98 -5.13 -12.09
N THR A 302 -12.77 -5.17 -12.66
CA THR A 302 -12.03 -6.42 -12.89
C THR A 302 -11.10 -6.82 -11.74
N ASN A 303 -10.80 -5.92 -10.80
CA ASN A 303 -9.92 -6.20 -9.66
C ASN A 303 -10.40 -7.42 -8.86
N LEU A 304 -9.47 -8.24 -8.35
CA LEU A 304 -9.77 -9.51 -7.70
C LEU A 304 -10.05 -9.39 -6.20
N ARG A 305 -9.71 -8.26 -5.58
CA ARG A 305 -9.85 -8.03 -4.13
C ARG A 305 -10.92 -7.01 -3.78
N TYR A 306 -11.33 -6.17 -4.72
CA TYR A 306 -12.53 -5.34 -4.58
C TYR A 306 -13.36 -5.35 -5.86
N LYS A 307 -14.67 -5.13 -5.72
CA LYS A 307 -15.57 -4.89 -6.85
C LYS A 307 -16.36 -3.62 -6.63
N VAL A 308 -16.53 -2.85 -7.71
CA VAL A 308 -17.53 -1.78 -7.81
C VAL A 308 -18.51 -2.19 -8.87
N GLY A 309 -19.80 -2.14 -8.58
CA GLY A 309 -20.83 -2.52 -9.54
C GLY A 309 -22.23 -2.33 -9.01
N ARG A 310 -23.22 -2.67 -9.85
CA ARG A 310 -24.64 -2.64 -9.49
C ARG A 310 -25.12 -4.06 -9.24
N ASN A 311 -26.03 -4.22 -8.27
CA ASN A 311 -26.68 -5.50 -7.96
C ASN A 311 -25.69 -6.66 -7.73
N LEU A 312 -24.57 -6.38 -7.07
CA LEU A 312 -23.55 -7.38 -6.78
C LEU A 312 -24.13 -8.49 -5.89
N GLN A 313 -23.97 -9.75 -6.30
CA GLN A 313 -24.21 -10.92 -5.47
C GLN A 313 -22.86 -11.48 -5.02
N TYR A 314 -22.72 -11.74 -3.72
CA TYR A 314 -21.46 -12.12 -3.09
C TYR A 314 -21.74 -12.88 -1.80
N GLU A 315 -20.73 -13.61 -1.31
CA GLU A 315 -20.77 -14.23 0.00
C GLU A 315 -20.53 -13.19 1.10
N SER A 316 -21.57 -12.82 1.86
CA SER A 316 -21.49 -11.74 2.86
C SER A 316 -20.41 -11.94 3.92
N ARG A 317 -20.07 -13.19 4.25
CA ARG A 317 -19.03 -13.49 5.25
C ARG A 317 -17.65 -13.11 4.73
N ASP A 318 -17.41 -13.21 3.42
CA ASP A 318 -16.10 -13.02 2.79
C ASP A 318 -15.78 -11.54 2.55
N VAL A 319 -16.76 -10.62 2.73
CA VAL A 319 -16.61 -9.22 2.30
C VAL A 319 -17.00 -8.18 3.35
N LEU A 320 -16.37 -7.01 3.28
CA LEU A 320 -16.97 -5.75 3.75
C LEU A 320 -17.75 -5.14 2.58
N ALA A 321 -19.06 -4.95 2.74
CA ALA A 321 -19.91 -4.34 1.72
C ALA A 321 -20.30 -2.91 2.09
N VAL A 322 -20.09 -1.98 1.15
CA VAL A 322 -20.44 -0.57 1.27
C VAL A 322 -21.51 -0.26 0.22
N LYS A 323 -22.77 -0.25 0.67
CA LYS A 323 -23.93 0.02 -0.19
C LYS A 323 -24.06 1.49 -0.58
N ASP A 324 -23.62 2.41 0.29
CA ASP A 324 -23.49 3.83 -0.01
C ASP A 324 -22.01 4.23 0.01
N PRO A 325 -21.35 4.36 -1.16
CA PRO A 325 -19.92 4.63 -1.24
C PRO A 325 -19.48 5.87 -0.43
N LYS A 326 -20.34 6.87 -0.32
CA LYS A 326 -20.02 8.11 0.40
C LYS A 326 -19.74 7.89 1.89
N GLN A 327 -20.37 6.89 2.51
CA GLN A 327 -20.12 6.54 3.91
C GLN A 327 -18.69 6.03 4.15
N ALA A 328 -18.04 5.49 3.11
CA ALA A 328 -16.66 5.05 3.15
C ALA A 328 -15.68 6.09 2.58
N GLY A 329 -16.15 7.31 2.28
CA GLY A 329 -15.35 8.34 1.61
C GLY A 329 -15.03 8.03 0.14
N LEU A 330 -15.84 7.21 -0.53
CA LEU A 330 -15.61 6.75 -1.90
C LEU A 330 -16.51 7.43 -2.94
N PRO A 331 -16.02 7.60 -4.18
CA PRO A 331 -16.81 8.17 -5.27
C PRO A 331 -18.03 7.29 -5.54
N ARG A 332 -19.05 7.89 -6.16
CA ARG A 332 -20.28 7.19 -6.53
C ARG A 332 -20.47 7.26 -8.05
N PRO A 333 -19.81 6.37 -8.82
CA PRO A 333 -19.86 6.39 -10.28
C PRO A 333 -21.29 6.33 -10.83
N ASN A 334 -22.14 5.53 -10.18
CA ASN A 334 -23.56 5.42 -10.45
C ASN A 334 -24.37 5.52 -9.17
N ILE A 335 -25.63 5.96 -9.28
CA ILE A 335 -26.55 6.05 -8.12
C ILE A 335 -26.65 4.71 -7.38
N SER A 336 -26.62 3.56 -8.06
CA SER A 336 -26.72 2.25 -7.41
C SER A 336 -25.38 1.54 -7.22
N SER A 337 -24.25 2.24 -7.31
CA SER A 337 -22.92 1.63 -7.13
C SER A 337 -22.73 1.14 -5.70
N THR A 338 -22.35 -0.12 -5.57
CA THR A 338 -21.90 -0.75 -4.32
C THR A 338 -20.43 -1.11 -4.43
N PHE A 339 -19.68 -0.95 -3.34
CA PHE A 339 -18.33 -1.48 -3.20
C PHE A 339 -18.36 -2.73 -2.33
N ILE A 340 -17.59 -3.75 -2.70
CA ILE A 340 -17.26 -4.87 -1.82
C ILE A 340 -15.74 -5.03 -1.76
N PHE A 341 -15.23 -5.30 -0.57
CA PHE A 341 -13.81 -5.55 -0.30
C PHE A 341 -13.65 -6.96 0.27
N ALA A 342 -12.79 -7.77 -0.35
CA ALA A 342 -12.48 -9.11 0.13
C ALA A 342 -11.72 -9.05 1.45
N LYS A 343 -12.10 -9.90 2.40
CA LYS A 343 -11.39 -10.09 3.67
C LYS A 343 -10.29 -11.13 3.52
N GLU A 344 -9.30 -11.09 4.41
CA GLU A 344 -8.30 -12.15 4.57
C GLU A 344 -7.60 -12.44 3.23
N ASP A 345 -7.41 -13.71 2.85
CA ASP A 345 -6.82 -14.14 1.58
C ASP A 345 -7.87 -14.38 0.46
N CYS A 346 -9.10 -13.90 0.65
CA CYS A 346 -10.19 -14.13 -0.30
C CYS A 346 -9.99 -13.36 -1.62
N PHE A 347 -10.41 -13.94 -2.74
CA PHE A 347 -10.41 -13.23 -4.02
C PHE A 347 -11.64 -13.58 -4.86
N PHE A 348 -12.14 -12.59 -5.59
CA PHE A 348 -13.40 -12.67 -6.31
C PHE A 348 -13.26 -13.37 -7.66
N LEU A 349 -14.12 -14.36 -7.89
CA LEU A 349 -14.24 -15.06 -9.16
C LEU A 349 -15.68 -15.06 -9.64
N TYR A 350 -15.85 -14.83 -10.94
CA TYR A 350 -17.14 -15.01 -11.60
C TYR A 350 -17.43 -16.49 -11.83
N PRO A 351 -18.71 -16.92 -11.89
CA PRO A 351 -19.07 -18.33 -12.11
C PRO A 351 -18.55 -18.92 -13.43
N ASN A 352 -18.39 -18.08 -14.46
CA ASN A 352 -17.93 -18.51 -15.77
C ASN A 352 -16.44 -18.88 -15.71
N ASN A 353 -16.08 -20.09 -16.19
CA ASN A 353 -14.72 -20.62 -16.17
C ASN A 353 -14.08 -20.62 -14.76
N TYR A 354 -14.89 -20.79 -13.71
CA TYR A 354 -14.46 -20.67 -12.32
C TYR A 354 -13.21 -21.51 -11.98
N ASN A 355 -13.17 -22.79 -12.37
CA ASN A 355 -12.04 -23.67 -12.07
C ASN A 355 -10.74 -23.23 -12.75
N HIS A 356 -10.82 -22.73 -13.99
CA HIS A 356 -9.65 -22.22 -14.71
C HIS A 356 -9.09 -20.99 -14.00
N PHE A 357 -9.94 -20.00 -13.70
CA PHE A 357 -9.51 -18.76 -13.03
C PHE A 357 -9.10 -18.98 -11.58
N HIS A 358 -9.70 -19.95 -10.88
CA HIS A 358 -9.24 -20.36 -9.55
C HIS A 358 -7.79 -20.83 -9.60
N ASN A 359 -7.45 -21.77 -10.49
CA ASN A 359 -6.08 -22.26 -10.60
C ASN A 359 -5.11 -21.15 -11.09
N TYR A 360 -5.59 -20.27 -11.96
CA TYR A 360 -4.80 -19.18 -12.52
C TYR A 360 -4.40 -18.15 -11.45
N TYR A 361 -5.35 -17.68 -10.63
CA TYR A 361 -5.11 -16.61 -9.64
C TYR A 361 -4.74 -17.09 -8.24
N ARG A 362 -5.01 -18.34 -7.89
CA ARG A 362 -4.57 -18.89 -6.60
C ARG A 362 -3.05 -18.79 -6.45
N ASN A 363 -2.63 -18.41 -5.25
CA ASN A 363 -1.25 -18.14 -4.86
C ASN A 363 -0.59 -16.96 -5.59
N THR A 364 -1.37 -16.07 -6.21
CA THR A 364 -0.85 -14.80 -6.73
C THR A 364 -0.93 -13.69 -5.68
N PHE A 365 -0.05 -12.70 -5.75
CA PHE A 365 -0.12 -11.50 -4.92
C PHE A 365 -1.15 -10.53 -5.50
N GLN A 366 -2.14 -10.16 -4.70
CA GLN A 366 -3.22 -9.26 -5.09
C GLN A 366 -3.42 -8.18 -4.03
N HIS A 367 -4.06 -7.08 -4.41
CA HIS A 367 -4.34 -5.96 -3.52
C HIS A 367 -5.72 -5.36 -3.82
N GLY A 368 -6.27 -4.64 -2.85
CA GLY A 368 -7.57 -3.96 -2.92
C GLY A 368 -8.54 -4.34 -1.81
N GLY A 369 -8.19 -5.34 -0.98
CA GLY A 369 -9.02 -5.88 0.09
C GLY A 369 -8.55 -5.47 1.48
N ILE A 370 -8.91 -6.29 2.46
CA ILE A 370 -8.62 -6.11 3.88
C ILE A 370 -7.70 -7.23 4.34
N SER A 371 -6.44 -6.87 4.58
CA SER A 371 -5.46 -7.71 5.27
C SER A 371 -4.43 -6.83 5.99
N LEU A 372 -3.69 -7.41 6.94
CA LEU A 372 -2.60 -6.73 7.63
C LEU A 372 -1.56 -6.21 6.63
N GLU A 373 -1.19 -7.05 5.66
CA GLU A 373 -0.19 -6.77 4.63
C GLU A 373 -0.64 -5.70 3.63
N GLU A 374 -1.93 -5.64 3.31
CA GLU A 374 -2.47 -4.62 2.41
C GLU A 374 -2.61 -3.26 3.09
N MET A 375 -3.08 -3.23 4.35
CA MET A 375 -3.47 -2.00 5.02
C MET A 375 -2.37 -1.38 5.88
N ILE A 376 -1.57 -2.16 6.61
CA ILE A 376 -0.56 -1.61 7.52
C ILE A 376 0.72 -1.30 6.76
N CYS A 377 0.94 -0.02 6.48
CA CYS A 377 1.98 0.46 5.59
C CYS A 377 3.10 1.18 6.36
N PRO A 378 4.39 0.92 6.06
CA PRO A 378 5.49 1.60 6.72
C PRO A 378 5.63 3.07 6.27
N ILE A 379 6.02 3.94 7.19
CA ILE A 379 6.55 5.28 6.91
C ILE A 379 7.80 5.50 7.75
N VAL A 380 8.94 5.60 7.08
CA VAL A 380 10.25 5.60 7.72
C VAL A 380 10.93 6.92 7.44
N ARG A 381 11.35 7.62 8.49
CA ARG A 381 12.15 8.84 8.39
C ARG A 381 13.62 8.52 8.59
N LEU A 382 14.43 8.99 7.66
CA LEU A 382 15.85 8.72 7.54
C LEU A 382 16.60 10.05 7.41
N ARG A 383 17.83 10.08 7.92
CA ARG A 383 18.78 11.17 7.73
C ARG A 383 20.02 10.62 7.05
N SER A 384 20.58 11.28 6.05
CA SER A 384 21.88 10.89 5.51
C SER A 384 22.91 10.88 6.65
N LYS A 385 23.80 9.88 6.65
CA LYS A 385 24.95 9.82 7.54
C LYS A 385 26.02 10.83 7.13
#